data_AF-A0A3N8PDM4-F1
#
_entry.id   AF-A0A3N8PDM4-F1
#
_cell.length_a   1.000
_cell.length_b   1.000
_cell.length_c   1.000
_cell.angle_alpha   90.00
_cell.angle_beta   90.00
_cell.angle_gamma   90.00
#
_symmetry.space_group_name_H-M   'P 1'
#
loop_
_entity.id
_entity.type
_entity.pdbx_description
1 polymer ?
#
loop_
_entity_poly.entity_id
_entity_poly.type
_entity_poly.pdbx_seq_one_letter_code
_entity_poly.pdbx_strand_id
1 'polypeptide(L)'
;MSDQTRHGTLREFLDLIDGLATAEIARRLRCCTRTVRNYLAGRAPIPWHRIEMLRLLALEALGDIGRPSAANETPVVATLDPDPAAPDVTPDDMLAWVGVHSPHHLSSKRSLAHYVRGWNVIDKIRRAKSEGTFAAVLARWRLLAVELPRMWRSGPMWAGIGPPAYRRK
;
A
#
# COMPACT_ATOMS: atom_id res chain seq x y z
N MET A 1 -17.29 10.56 40.36
CA MET A 1 -16.46 11.17 39.30
C MET A 1 -16.60 10.30 38.06
N SER A 2 -17.22 10.85 37.02
CA SER A 2 -17.98 10.15 35.99
C SER A 2 -17.12 9.28 35.05
N ASP A 3 -17.59 8.05 34.78
CA ASP A 3 -17.06 7.08 33.81
C ASP A 3 -17.22 7.52 32.33
N GLN A 4 -17.49 8.82 32.12
CA GLN A 4 -17.80 9.45 30.83
C GLN A 4 -16.57 9.60 29.93
N THR A 5 -15.35 9.46 30.44
CA THR A 5 -14.11 9.66 29.65
C THR A 5 -13.69 8.45 28.82
N ARG A 6 -14.42 7.32 28.90
CA ARG A 6 -14.02 6.05 28.24
C ARG A 6 -14.82 5.73 26.98
N HIS A 7 -15.92 6.44 26.72
CA HIS A 7 -16.82 6.18 25.62
C HIS A 7 -17.09 7.44 24.81
N GLY A 8 -17.16 7.29 23.50
CA GLY A 8 -17.62 8.32 22.58
C GLY A 8 -19.14 8.36 22.47
N THR A 9 -19.66 9.46 21.95
CA THR A 9 -21.10 9.63 21.73
C THR A 9 -21.55 9.02 20.41
N LEU A 10 -22.84 8.66 20.34
CA LEU A 10 -23.44 8.23 19.07
C LEU A 10 -23.41 9.34 18.02
N ARG A 11 -23.56 10.60 18.44
CA ARG A 11 -23.49 11.77 17.55
C ARG A 11 -22.13 11.86 16.86
N GLU A 12 -21.04 11.85 17.63
CA GLU A 12 -19.68 11.85 17.06
C GLU A 12 -19.45 10.67 16.12
N PHE A 13 -19.99 9.51 16.46
CA PHE A 13 -19.89 8.34 15.60
C PHE A 13 -20.60 8.54 14.26
N LEU A 14 -21.83 9.06 14.28
CA LEU A 14 -22.63 9.33 13.09
C LEU A 14 -21.98 10.40 12.20
N ASP A 15 -21.48 11.48 12.79
CA ASP A 15 -20.81 12.57 12.08
C ASP A 15 -19.54 12.07 11.34
N LEU A 16 -18.81 11.11 11.91
CA LEU A 16 -17.57 10.58 11.34
C LEU A 16 -17.76 9.48 10.29
N ILE A 17 -18.90 8.77 10.30
CA ILE A 17 -19.17 7.70 9.34
C ILE A 17 -19.96 8.17 8.12
N ASP A 18 -20.38 9.42 8.05
CA ASP A 18 -21.13 10.08 6.96
C ASP A 18 -21.50 9.19 5.76
N GLY A 19 -22.66 8.53 5.84
CA GLY A 19 -23.21 7.71 4.74
C GLY A 19 -22.53 6.37 4.45
N LEU A 20 -21.51 5.96 5.20
CA LEU A 20 -20.80 4.69 5.00
C LEU A 20 -21.70 3.49 5.31
N ALA A 21 -21.59 2.45 4.46
CA ALA A 21 -22.23 1.17 4.71
C ALA A 21 -21.67 0.49 5.98
N THR A 22 -22.51 -0.24 6.71
CA THR A 22 -22.11 -0.95 7.94
C THR A 22 -20.90 -1.88 7.74
N ALA A 23 -20.79 -2.53 6.58
CA ALA A 23 -19.65 -3.39 6.25
C ALA A 23 -18.34 -2.60 6.14
N GLU A 24 -18.39 -1.40 5.56
CA GLU A 24 -17.24 -0.53 5.40
C GLU A 24 -16.78 0.04 6.75
N ILE A 25 -17.72 0.43 7.62
CA ILE A 25 -17.43 0.84 8.99
C ILE A 25 -16.74 -0.29 9.77
N ALA A 26 -17.27 -1.51 9.66
CA ALA A 26 -16.73 -2.69 10.32
C ALA A 26 -15.29 -2.99 9.85
N ARG A 27 -15.02 -2.85 8.55
CA ARG A 27 -13.69 -3.01 7.94
C ARG A 27 -12.71 -1.98 8.49
N ARG A 28 -13.07 -0.69 8.49
CA ARG A 28 -12.22 0.41 9.00
C ARG A 28 -11.88 0.23 10.49
N LEU A 29 -12.87 -0.18 11.28
CA LEU A 29 -12.70 -0.43 12.71
C LEU A 29 -12.14 -1.82 13.02
N ARG A 30 -11.89 -2.69 12.03
CA ARG A 30 -11.44 -4.08 12.23
C ARG A 30 -12.30 -4.83 13.26
N CYS A 31 -13.62 -4.70 13.14
CA CYS A 31 -14.60 -5.36 13.99
C CYS A 31 -15.68 -6.03 13.14
N CYS A 32 -16.63 -6.73 13.78
CA CYS A 32 -17.72 -7.37 13.06
C CYS A 32 -18.88 -6.38 12.81
N THR A 33 -19.65 -6.59 11.73
CA THR A 33 -20.83 -5.76 11.41
C THR A 33 -21.87 -5.75 12.52
N ARG A 34 -21.98 -6.84 13.30
CA ARG A 34 -22.83 -6.91 14.49
C ARG A 34 -22.43 -5.89 15.57
N THR A 35 -21.14 -5.67 15.77
CA THR A 35 -20.63 -4.64 16.70
C THR A 35 -21.08 -3.24 16.26
N VAL A 36 -20.93 -2.93 14.98
CA VAL A 36 -21.37 -1.63 14.42
C VAL A 36 -22.88 -1.44 14.57
N ARG A 37 -23.68 -2.47 14.27
CA ARG A 37 -25.14 -2.42 14.47
C ARG A 37 -25.53 -2.20 15.94
N ASN A 38 -24.77 -2.75 16.88
CA ASN A 38 -25.01 -2.52 18.30
C ASN A 38 -24.70 -1.09 18.73
N TYR A 39 -23.65 -0.46 18.17
CA TYR A 39 -23.37 0.96 18.37
C TYR A 39 -24.50 1.84 17.83
N LEU A 40 -24.89 1.61 16.58
CA LEU A 40 -25.95 2.38 15.92
C LEU A 40 -27.31 2.24 16.64
N ALA A 41 -27.60 1.07 17.19
CA ALA A 41 -28.82 0.80 17.94
C ALA A 41 -28.73 1.19 19.44
N GLY A 42 -27.63 1.79 19.89
CA GLY A 42 -27.42 2.14 21.30
C GLY A 42 -27.34 0.95 22.27
N ARG A 43 -27.19 -0.28 21.75
CA ARG A 43 -27.12 -1.52 22.56
C ARG A 43 -25.74 -1.78 23.16
N ALA A 44 -24.71 -1.08 22.69
CA ALA A 44 -23.38 -1.13 23.24
C ALA A 44 -22.77 0.28 23.27
N PRO A 45 -22.04 0.64 24.34
CA PRO A 45 -21.36 1.92 24.38
C PRO A 45 -20.21 1.91 23.36
N ILE A 46 -19.97 3.05 22.72
CA ILE A 46 -18.93 3.18 21.69
C ILE A 46 -17.62 3.52 22.41
N PRO A 47 -16.58 2.66 22.37
CA PRO A 47 -15.32 2.99 23.03
C PRO A 47 -14.69 4.24 22.42
N TRP A 48 -14.13 5.12 23.26
CA TRP A 48 -13.53 6.39 22.80
C TRP A 48 -12.50 6.19 21.68
N HIS A 49 -11.67 5.13 21.78
CA HIS A 49 -10.64 4.82 20.79
C HIS A 49 -11.21 4.52 19.39
N ARG A 50 -12.48 4.09 19.29
CA ARG A 50 -13.15 3.87 17.99
C ARG A 50 -13.51 5.19 17.32
N ILE A 51 -13.95 6.18 18.09
CA ILE A 51 -14.16 7.55 17.60
C ILE A 51 -12.81 8.12 17.13
N GLU A 52 -11.76 7.95 17.93
CA GLU A 52 -10.44 8.49 17.59
C GLU A 52 -9.86 7.87 16.32
N MET A 53 -10.00 6.55 16.13
CA MET A 53 -9.63 5.90 14.87
C MET A 53 -10.37 6.49 13.67
N LEU A 54 -11.67 6.78 13.80
CA LEU A 54 -12.45 7.38 12.70
C LEU A 54 -12.01 8.81 12.41
N ARG A 55 -11.66 9.61 13.44
CA ARG A 55 -11.09 10.95 13.27
C ARG A 55 -9.78 10.92 12.50
N LEU A 56 -8.86 10.01 12.89
CA LEU A 56 -7.58 9.86 12.20
C LEU A 56 -7.77 9.46 10.74
N LEU A 57 -8.69 8.53 10.45
CA LEU A 57 -9.00 8.14 9.08
C LEU A 57 -9.64 9.28 8.26
N ALA A 58 -10.49 10.09 8.88
CA ALA A 58 -11.07 11.27 8.23
C ALA A 58 -10.00 12.33 7.93
N LEU A 59 -9.06 12.55 8.85
CA LEU A 59 -7.91 13.44 8.65
C LEU A 59 -6.97 12.93 7.56
N GLU A 60 -6.70 11.62 7.50
CA GLU A 60 -5.94 10.99 6.41
C GLU A 60 -6.64 11.22 5.07
N ALA A 61 -7.97 11.03 4.99
CA ALA A 61 -8.74 11.28 3.78
C ALA A 61 -8.71 12.75 3.34
N LEU A 62 -8.80 13.70 4.27
CA LEU A 62 -8.66 15.13 3.99
C LEU A 62 -7.23 15.49 3.53
N GLY A 63 -6.22 14.84 4.13
CA GLY A 63 -4.82 14.99 3.73
C GLY A 63 -4.53 14.44 2.33
N ASP A 64 -5.21 13.37 1.92
CA ASP A 64 -5.15 12.82 0.56
C ASP A 64 -5.86 13.72 -0.47
N ILE A 65 -6.95 14.40 -0.08
CA ILE A 65 -7.66 15.37 -0.95
C ILE A 65 -6.80 16.61 -1.21
N GLY A 66 -5.99 17.04 -0.24
CA GLY A 66 -5.09 18.21 -0.33
C GLY A 66 -3.69 17.92 -0.88
N ARG A 67 -3.34 16.64 -1.11
CA ARG A 67 -2.04 16.28 -1.68
C ARG A 67 -2.15 16.39 -3.21
N PRO A 68 -1.41 17.29 -3.89
CA PRO A 68 -1.21 17.13 -5.31
C PRO A 68 -0.68 15.71 -5.50
N SER A 69 -1.39 14.94 -6.30
CA SER A 69 -1.12 13.54 -6.52
C SER A 69 0.35 13.37 -6.93
N ALA A 70 1.19 13.01 -5.96
CA ALA A 70 2.51 12.46 -6.21
C ALA A 70 2.39 11.06 -6.85
N ALA A 71 1.23 10.69 -7.41
CA ALA A 71 0.97 9.39 -8.04
C ALA A 71 1.83 9.13 -9.28
N ASN A 72 2.60 10.12 -9.75
CA ASN A 72 3.57 9.88 -10.81
C ASN A 72 4.93 9.41 -10.28
N GLU A 73 5.21 9.54 -8.98
CA GLU A 73 6.50 9.14 -8.42
C GLU A 73 6.37 7.95 -7.46
N THR A 74 6.86 6.81 -7.92
CA THR A 74 7.11 5.66 -7.06
C THR A 74 8.13 6.02 -5.98
N PRO A 75 7.90 5.68 -4.70
CA PRO A 75 8.77 6.07 -3.58
C PRO A 75 10.12 5.31 -3.57
N VAL A 76 10.34 4.43 -4.53
CA VAL A 76 11.51 3.57 -4.65
C VAL A 76 12.04 3.58 -6.09
N VAL A 77 13.35 3.45 -6.23
CA VAL A 77 14.08 3.38 -7.51
C VAL A 77 14.89 2.10 -7.55
N ALA A 78 15.00 1.48 -8.72
CA ALA A 78 15.78 0.28 -8.94
C ALA A 78 17.27 0.51 -8.66
N THR A 79 17.94 -0.49 -8.10
CA THR A 79 19.40 -0.49 -7.94
C THR A 79 20.12 -1.18 -9.11
N LEU A 80 19.36 -1.71 -10.08
CA LEU A 80 19.91 -2.25 -11.31
C LEU A 80 20.51 -1.15 -12.18
N ASP A 81 21.60 -1.51 -12.86
CA ASP A 81 22.20 -0.67 -13.87
C ASP A 81 21.36 -0.78 -15.16
N PRO A 82 21.22 0.32 -15.93
CA PRO A 82 20.50 0.29 -17.20
C PRO A 82 21.18 -0.68 -18.18
N ASP A 83 20.38 -1.48 -18.87
CA ASP A 83 20.89 -2.43 -19.86
C ASP A 83 21.15 -1.69 -21.19
N PRO A 84 22.41 -1.60 -21.67
CA PRO A 84 22.71 -0.93 -22.93
C PRO A 84 22.07 -1.62 -24.14
N ALA A 85 21.71 -2.90 -24.07
CA ALA A 85 21.05 -3.63 -25.14
C ALA A 85 19.52 -3.40 -25.17
N ALA A 86 18.95 -2.78 -24.13
CA ALA A 86 17.52 -2.53 -24.01
C ALA A 86 17.22 -1.11 -23.47
N PRO A 87 17.58 -0.05 -24.23
CA PRO A 87 17.40 1.33 -23.77
C PRO A 87 15.91 1.73 -23.60
N ASP A 88 14.99 0.98 -24.20
CA ASP A 88 13.55 1.17 -24.14
C ASP A 88 12.87 0.57 -22.89
N VAL A 89 13.60 -0.24 -22.12
CA VAL A 89 13.14 -0.85 -20.87
C VAL A 89 14.03 -0.39 -19.73
N THR A 90 13.50 0.49 -18.88
CA THR A 90 14.28 1.07 -17.79
C THR A 90 14.43 0.09 -16.61
N PRO A 91 15.46 0.26 -15.75
CA PRO A 91 15.57 -0.46 -14.49
C PRO A 91 14.31 -0.38 -13.61
N ASP A 92 13.64 0.78 -13.60
CA ASP A 92 12.39 0.97 -12.85
C ASP A 92 11.22 0.19 -13.46
N ASP A 93 11.19 0.02 -14.79
CA ASP A 93 10.20 -0.84 -15.45
C ASP A 93 10.39 -2.31 -15.04
N MET A 94 11.64 -2.77 -14.99
CA MET A 94 11.98 -4.12 -14.53
C MET A 94 11.61 -4.32 -13.05
N LEU A 95 11.91 -3.32 -12.21
CA LEU A 95 11.55 -3.34 -10.80
C LEU A 95 10.02 -3.39 -10.62
N ALA A 96 9.27 -2.59 -11.37
CA ALA A 96 7.81 -2.57 -11.33
C ALA A 96 7.21 -3.92 -11.73
N TRP A 97 7.69 -4.49 -12.83
CA TRP A 97 7.24 -5.79 -13.31
C TRP A 97 7.48 -6.89 -12.28
N VAL A 98 8.71 -7.01 -11.79
CA VAL A 98 9.06 -8.07 -10.83
C VAL A 98 8.38 -7.85 -9.49
N GLY A 99 8.21 -6.60 -9.06
CA GLY A 99 7.48 -6.28 -7.84
C GLY A 99 6.01 -6.69 -7.87
N VAL A 100 5.36 -6.61 -9.03
CA VAL A 100 3.97 -7.07 -9.19
C VAL A 100 3.86 -8.58 -9.28
N HIS A 101 4.75 -9.23 -10.03
CA HIS A 101 4.60 -10.65 -10.38
C HIS A 101 5.37 -11.60 -9.47
N SER A 102 6.48 -11.16 -8.87
CA SER A 102 7.40 -12.02 -8.13
C SER A 102 8.19 -11.23 -7.05
N PRO A 103 7.50 -10.63 -6.06
CA PRO A 103 8.11 -9.66 -5.13
C PRO A 103 9.25 -10.25 -4.27
N HIS A 104 9.30 -11.56 -4.08
CA HIS A 104 10.38 -12.22 -3.32
C HIS A 104 11.76 -12.10 -4.00
N HIS A 105 11.81 -11.86 -5.31
CA HIS A 105 13.05 -11.60 -6.05
C HIS A 105 13.58 -10.17 -5.86
N LEU A 106 12.82 -9.28 -5.18
CA LEU A 106 13.29 -7.94 -4.83
C LEU A 106 14.23 -7.91 -3.63
N SER A 107 14.45 -9.07 -3.00
CA SER A 107 15.28 -9.22 -1.80
C SER A 107 16.75 -8.84 -2.01
N SER A 108 17.29 -8.95 -3.23
CA SER A 108 18.63 -8.48 -3.58
C SER A 108 18.75 -8.09 -5.04
N LYS A 109 19.68 -7.17 -5.35
CA LYS A 109 20.04 -6.82 -6.73
C LYS A 109 20.36 -8.06 -7.58
N ARG A 110 21.07 -9.04 -7.00
CA ARG A 110 21.44 -10.30 -7.69
C ARG A 110 20.21 -11.15 -8.02
N SER A 111 19.30 -11.35 -7.07
CA SER A 111 18.07 -12.14 -7.29
C SER A 111 17.20 -11.51 -8.38
N LEU A 112 17.04 -10.19 -8.35
CA LEU A 112 16.31 -9.45 -9.38
C LEU A 112 16.96 -9.64 -10.77
N ALA A 113 18.28 -9.46 -10.88
CA ALA A 113 19.00 -9.62 -12.16
C ALA A 113 18.87 -11.04 -12.73
N HIS A 114 18.98 -12.07 -11.88
CA HIS A 114 18.78 -13.47 -12.30
C HIS A 114 17.37 -13.72 -12.79
N TYR A 115 16.36 -13.20 -12.09
CA TYR A 115 14.96 -13.35 -12.50
C TYR A 115 14.69 -12.64 -13.84
N VAL A 116 15.14 -11.39 -13.99
CA VAL A 116 14.96 -10.61 -15.22
C VAL A 116 15.52 -11.35 -16.42
N ARG A 117 16.75 -11.87 -16.30
CA ARG A 117 17.41 -12.64 -17.36
C ARG A 117 16.72 -13.98 -17.61
N GLY A 118 16.51 -14.78 -16.56
CA GLY A 118 15.98 -16.14 -16.67
C GLY A 118 14.55 -16.21 -17.17
N TRP A 119 13.74 -15.18 -16.89
CA TRP A 119 12.34 -15.10 -17.32
C TRP A 119 12.08 -14.20 -18.52
N ASN A 120 13.13 -13.67 -19.15
CA ASN A 120 13.06 -12.72 -20.26
C ASN A 120 12.06 -11.58 -20.01
N VAL A 121 12.24 -10.88 -18.88
CA VAL A 121 11.33 -9.82 -18.43
C VAL A 121 11.33 -8.63 -19.40
N ILE A 122 12.47 -8.34 -20.03
CA ILE A 122 12.61 -7.22 -20.96
C ILE A 122 11.63 -7.37 -22.14
N ASP A 123 11.60 -8.53 -22.80
CA ASP A 123 10.70 -8.74 -23.94
C ASP A 123 9.22 -8.75 -23.52
N LYS A 124 8.92 -9.23 -22.31
CA LYS A 124 7.57 -9.17 -21.75
C LYS A 124 7.12 -7.73 -21.51
N ILE A 125 8.00 -6.88 -21.01
CA ILE A 125 7.72 -5.45 -20.82
C ILE A 125 7.52 -4.78 -22.18
N ARG A 126 8.38 -5.06 -23.17
CA ARG A 126 8.23 -4.52 -24.53
C ARG A 126 6.86 -4.84 -25.11
N ARG A 127 6.46 -6.11 -25.04
CA ARG A 127 5.15 -6.56 -25.50
C ARG A 127 4.01 -5.88 -24.73
N ALA A 128 4.11 -5.79 -23.41
CA ALA A 128 3.11 -5.11 -22.60
C ALA A 128 3.01 -3.60 -22.91
N LYS A 129 4.12 -2.94 -23.25
CA LYS A 129 4.13 -1.55 -23.71
C LYS A 129 3.46 -1.41 -25.08
N SER A 130 3.78 -2.29 -26.04
CA SER A 130 3.16 -2.25 -27.37
C SER A 130 1.65 -2.53 -27.33
N GLU A 131 1.20 -3.39 -26.42
CA GLU A 131 -0.21 -3.72 -26.20
C GLU A 131 -0.93 -2.69 -25.29
N GLY A 132 -0.21 -1.72 -24.71
CA GLY A 132 -0.76 -0.73 -23.78
C GLY A 132 -1.12 -1.26 -22.39
N THR A 133 -0.84 -2.53 -22.08
CA THR A 133 -1.18 -3.19 -20.81
C THR A 133 -0.20 -2.88 -19.68
N PHE A 134 0.99 -2.38 -20.00
CA PHE A 134 2.01 -2.05 -19.00
C PHE A 134 1.57 -0.96 -18.01
N ALA A 135 0.65 -0.07 -18.40
CA ALA A 135 0.10 0.94 -17.51
C ALA A 135 -0.58 0.34 -16.26
N ALA A 136 -1.24 -0.82 -16.40
CA ALA A 136 -1.86 -1.53 -15.29
C ALA A 136 -0.81 -2.11 -14.32
N VAL A 137 0.33 -2.57 -14.85
CA VAL A 137 1.48 -3.02 -14.04
C VAL A 137 2.01 -1.86 -13.20
N LEU A 138 2.22 -0.69 -13.82
CA LEU A 138 2.67 0.50 -13.10
C LEU A 138 1.68 0.96 -12.02
N ALA A 139 0.38 0.98 -12.33
CA ALA A 139 -0.65 1.32 -11.36
C ALA A 139 -0.64 0.37 -10.14
N ARG A 140 -0.55 -0.94 -10.38
CA ARG A 140 -0.46 -1.94 -9.32
C ARG A 140 0.85 -1.84 -8.54
N TRP A 141 1.96 -1.60 -9.23
CA TRP A 141 3.26 -1.42 -8.61
C TRP A 141 3.27 -0.25 -7.64
N ARG A 142 2.68 0.89 -8.01
CA ARG A 142 2.59 2.07 -7.13
C ARG A 142 1.93 1.75 -5.78
N LEU A 143 0.88 0.94 -5.79
CA LEU A 143 0.21 0.51 -4.55
C LEU A 143 1.13 -0.37 -3.68
N LEU A 144 1.85 -1.30 -4.30
CA LEU A 144 2.75 -2.23 -3.59
C LEU A 144 4.03 -1.55 -3.08
N ALA A 145 4.57 -0.60 -3.86
CA ALA A 145 5.82 0.10 -3.58
C ALA A 145 5.78 0.94 -2.30
N VAL A 146 4.59 1.43 -1.91
CA VAL A 146 4.40 2.16 -0.64
C VAL A 146 4.64 1.25 0.57
N GLU A 147 4.25 -0.02 0.48
CA GLU A 147 4.33 -0.97 1.59
C GLU A 147 5.70 -1.68 1.68
N LEU A 148 6.46 -1.76 0.59
CA LEU A 148 7.74 -2.47 0.54
C LEU A 148 8.76 -2.00 1.59
N PRO A 149 9.03 -0.69 1.78
CA PRO A 149 9.94 -0.22 2.82
C PRO A 149 9.45 -0.49 4.25
N ARG A 150 8.15 -0.72 4.45
CA ARG A 150 7.58 -1.08 5.77
C ARG A 150 7.79 -2.57 6.04
N MET A 151 7.60 -3.40 5.02
CA MET A 151 7.86 -4.85 5.08
C MET A 151 9.33 -5.16 5.36
N TRP A 152 10.27 -4.42 4.75
CA TRP A 152 11.71 -4.63 4.97
C TRP A 152 12.20 -4.24 6.37
N ARG A 153 11.57 -3.25 7.02
CA ARG A 153 11.89 -2.85 8.40
C ARG A 153 11.45 -3.89 9.44
N SER A 154 10.61 -4.83 9.06
CA SER A 154 9.97 -5.79 9.94
C SER A 154 10.66 -7.16 9.88
N GLY A 155 11.92 -7.25 10.30
CA GLY A 155 12.47 -8.54 10.74
C GLY A 155 13.97 -8.79 10.51
N PRO A 156 14.60 -9.61 11.37
CA PRO A 156 16.00 -10.03 11.26
C PRO A 156 16.29 -10.96 10.06
N MET A 157 15.26 -11.40 9.32
CA MET A 157 15.37 -12.33 8.17
C MET A 157 16.16 -11.78 6.97
N TRP A 158 16.42 -10.48 6.91
CA TRP A 158 16.96 -9.83 5.71
C TRP A 158 18.39 -9.29 5.86
N ALA A 159 19.00 -9.42 7.05
CA ALA A 159 20.32 -8.86 7.35
C ALA A 159 21.49 -9.53 6.58
N GLY A 160 21.29 -10.73 6.02
CA GLY A 160 22.34 -11.50 5.33
C GLY A 160 22.30 -11.50 3.79
N ILE A 161 21.31 -10.84 3.16
CA ILE A 161 21.01 -11.02 1.72
C ILE A 161 21.58 -9.86 0.85
N GLY A 162 22.28 -8.91 1.47
CA GLY A 162 22.78 -7.71 0.81
C GLY A 162 21.70 -6.63 0.64
N PRO A 163 22.02 -5.47 0.04
CA PRO A 163 21.04 -4.40 -0.13
C PRO A 163 19.90 -4.85 -1.05
N PRO A 164 18.64 -4.45 -0.76
CA PRO A 164 17.49 -4.81 -1.58
C PRO A 164 17.66 -4.29 -3.03
N ALA A 165 16.87 -4.87 -3.94
CA ALA A 165 16.93 -4.52 -5.36
C ALA A 165 16.40 -3.10 -5.69
N TYR A 166 16.05 -2.33 -4.65
CA TYR A 166 15.49 -1.00 -4.72
C TYR A 166 16.03 -0.14 -3.57
N ARG A 167 16.09 1.17 -3.78
CA ARG A 167 16.39 2.18 -2.76
C ARG A 167 15.22 3.15 -2.65
N ARG A 168 14.98 3.71 -1.47
CA ARG A 168 14.02 4.80 -1.31
C ARG A 168 14.51 6.01 -2.11
N LYS A 169 13.59 6.72 -2.79
CA LYS A 169 13.86 8.08 -3.29
C LYS A 169 14.12 9.03 -2.13
#